data_AF-A0A4Q2XZS6-F1
#
_entry.id   AF-A0A4Q2XZS6-F1
#
_cell.length_a   1.000
_cell.length_b   1.000
_cell.length_c   1.000
_cell.angle_alpha   90.00
_cell.angle_beta   90.00
_cell.angle_gamma   90.00
#
_symmetry.space_group_name_H-M   'P 1'
#
loop_
_entity.id
_entity.type
_entity.pdbx_description
1 polymer ?
#
loop_
_entity_poly.entity_id
_entity_poly.type
_entity_poly.pdbx_seq_one_letter_code
_entity_poly.pdbx_strand_id
1 'polypeptide(L)'
;KKINRKVTAPVVFVGAGGASLPLLQKSKIPEGKGFGGFPVSGQFLVCDNPDVVARHHAKVYGKAAVGAPPMSVPHLDTRVIDGKLSLLFGPFAGFSPKFLKSGSFFDLPGSVKISNLIPMLAVGKDNIDLTRYLIEQVMQSPQDRLDALREFFPDAKLEDWRLLTAGQRVQIIKQDAKKGGVLQFGTEVVAAGDGSIAALLGASPGASTAVDVMLAIIEKCFAKRLPEWRSKLSEIIPSYGKSLAEDPELYRALRSQADQALGL
;
A
#
# COMPACT_ATOMS: atom_id res chain seq x y z
N LYS A 1 -25.07 0.03 12.18
CA LYS A 1 -25.59 0.86 11.06
C LYS A 1 -26.78 0.13 10.43
N LYS A 2 -27.94 0.76 10.29
CA LYS A 2 -29.08 0.22 9.52
C LYS A 2 -28.65 0.03 8.06
N ILE A 3 -28.97 -1.13 7.48
CA ILE A 3 -28.77 -1.37 6.05
C ILE A 3 -29.91 -0.63 5.33
N ASN A 4 -29.58 0.49 4.68
CA ASN A 4 -30.59 1.32 4.00
C ASN A 4 -30.77 0.95 2.51
N ARG A 5 -29.94 0.04 1.97
CA ARG A 5 -30.01 -0.43 0.58
C ARG A 5 -29.41 -1.83 0.45
N LYS A 6 -30.06 -2.68 -0.36
CA LYS A 6 -29.55 -4.00 -0.78
C LYS A 6 -29.39 -4.00 -2.30
N VAL A 7 -28.25 -4.47 -2.77
CA VAL A 7 -27.94 -4.62 -4.20
C VAL A 7 -27.47 -6.04 -4.42
N THR A 8 -27.98 -6.69 -5.48
CA THR A 8 -27.54 -8.00 -5.93
C THR A 8 -26.71 -7.80 -7.19
N ALA A 9 -25.52 -8.41 -7.22
CA ALA A 9 -24.63 -8.37 -8.38
C ALA A 9 -24.07 -9.77 -8.61
N PRO A 10 -23.82 -10.18 -9.87
CA PRO A 10 -23.24 -11.49 -10.17
C PRO A 10 -21.76 -11.58 -9.78
N VAL A 11 -21.02 -10.46 -9.83
CA VAL A 11 -19.61 -10.38 -9.45
C VAL A 11 -19.39 -9.13 -8.59
N VAL A 12 -18.63 -9.27 -7.49
CA VAL A 12 -18.27 -8.17 -6.59
C VAL A 12 -16.75 -8.01 -6.54
N PHE A 13 -16.24 -6.83 -6.90
CA PHE A 13 -14.85 -6.47 -6.69
C PHE A 13 -14.70 -5.63 -5.42
N VAL A 14 -13.78 -6.03 -4.53
CA VAL A 14 -13.50 -5.37 -3.26
C VAL A 14 -12.14 -4.66 -3.32
N GLY A 15 -12.18 -3.38 -3.66
CA GLY A 15 -11.04 -2.45 -3.65
C GLY A 15 -11.17 -1.38 -2.56
N ALA A 16 -11.46 -1.79 -1.31
CA ALA A 16 -11.83 -0.88 -0.23
C ALA A 16 -10.65 -0.45 0.66
N GLY A 17 -9.42 -0.44 0.12
CA GLY A 17 -8.20 -0.18 0.88
C GLY A 17 -8.05 -1.14 2.07
N GLY A 18 -7.73 -0.62 3.26
CA GLY A 18 -7.62 -1.47 4.45
C GLY A 18 -8.90 -2.23 4.82
N ALA A 19 -10.08 -1.73 4.42
CA ALA A 19 -11.35 -2.41 4.67
C ALA A 19 -11.58 -3.63 3.76
N SER A 20 -10.73 -3.88 2.77
CA SER A 20 -10.83 -5.09 1.95
C SER A 20 -10.67 -6.37 2.78
N LEU A 21 -9.81 -6.38 3.80
CA LEU A 21 -9.60 -7.55 4.67
C LEU A 21 -10.89 -7.95 5.43
N PRO A 22 -11.56 -7.08 6.20
CA PRO A 22 -12.80 -7.45 6.88
C PRO A 22 -13.94 -7.76 5.90
N LEU A 23 -13.97 -7.14 4.72
CA LEU A 23 -14.96 -7.48 3.68
C LEU A 23 -14.74 -8.87 3.10
N LEU A 24 -13.49 -9.27 2.86
CA LEU A 24 -13.11 -10.62 2.47
C LEU A 24 -13.48 -11.63 3.57
N GLN A 25 -13.19 -11.33 4.84
CA GLN A 25 -13.59 -12.21 5.95
C GLN A 25 -15.12 -12.35 6.04
N LYS A 26 -15.85 -11.28 5.74
CA LYS A 26 -17.32 -11.28 5.72
C LYS A 26 -17.91 -12.09 4.57
N SER A 27 -17.20 -12.25 3.45
CA SER A 27 -17.67 -13.07 2.32
C SER A 27 -17.67 -14.57 2.62
N LYS A 28 -16.86 -15.01 3.60
CA LYS A 28 -16.72 -16.41 4.05
C LYS A 28 -16.24 -17.39 2.96
N ILE A 29 -15.68 -16.89 1.87
CA ILE A 29 -15.06 -17.75 0.86
C ILE A 29 -13.84 -18.47 1.48
N PRO A 30 -13.59 -19.74 1.12
CA PRO A 30 -12.50 -20.51 1.69
C PRO A 30 -11.13 -19.88 1.41
N GLU A 31 -10.95 -19.22 0.27
CA GLU A 31 -9.70 -18.57 -0.17
C GLU A 31 -9.34 -17.37 0.70
N GLY A 32 -10.30 -16.79 1.44
CA GLY A 32 -10.06 -15.69 2.37
C GLY A 32 -9.60 -16.13 3.76
N LYS A 33 -9.58 -17.44 4.05
CA LYS A 33 -9.08 -17.97 5.34
C LYS A 33 -7.57 -17.83 5.43
N GLY A 34 -7.05 -17.70 6.64
CA GLY A 34 -5.60 -17.53 6.85
C GLY A 34 -5.08 -16.10 6.66
N PHE A 35 -5.90 -15.19 6.14
CA PHE A 35 -5.52 -13.79 5.97
C PHE A 35 -5.77 -12.98 7.24
N GLY A 36 -4.69 -12.37 7.73
CA GLY A 36 -4.69 -11.35 8.78
C GLY A 36 -4.11 -10.05 8.25
N GLY A 37 -4.02 -9.06 9.12
CA GLY A 37 -3.32 -7.83 8.80
C GLY A 37 -3.09 -7.01 10.05
N PHE A 38 -2.10 -6.13 9.96
CA PHE A 38 -1.86 -5.13 10.98
C PHE A 38 -1.79 -3.74 10.34
N PRO A 39 -2.37 -2.74 10.99
CA PRO A 39 -2.39 -1.39 10.47
C PRO A 39 -1.04 -0.71 10.71
N VAL A 40 -0.53 -0.05 9.69
CA VAL A 40 0.66 0.81 9.72
C VAL A 40 0.27 2.19 9.21
N SER A 41 0.64 3.23 9.94
CA SER A 41 0.49 4.61 9.47
C SER A 41 1.84 5.26 9.28
N GLY A 42 1.93 6.16 8.32
CA GLY A 42 3.10 7.00 8.11
C GLY A 42 2.85 8.40 8.65
N GLN A 43 3.83 8.95 9.37
CA GLN A 43 3.81 10.32 9.86
C GLN A 43 4.97 11.11 9.25
N PHE A 44 4.75 12.39 9.04
CA PHE A 44 5.74 13.31 8.49
C PHE A 44 5.80 14.57 9.33
N LEU A 45 6.99 15.12 9.55
CA LEU A 45 7.15 16.50 9.95
C LEU A 45 6.90 17.37 8.72
N VAL A 46 6.05 18.39 8.87
CA VAL A 46 5.70 19.33 7.82
C VAL A 46 6.11 20.73 8.25
N CYS A 47 6.85 21.42 7.38
CA CYS A 47 7.16 22.84 7.53
C CYS A 47 6.49 23.63 6.41
N ASP A 48 5.71 24.62 6.82
CA ASP A 48 5.01 25.56 5.94
C ASP A 48 5.59 26.99 6.06
N ASN A 49 6.67 27.18 6.83
CA ASN A 49 7.34 28.47 7.00
C ASN A 49 7.99 28.90 5.66
N PRO A 50 7.52 29.98 5.02
CA PRO A 50 8.03 30.40 3.71
C PRO A 50 9.54 30.63 3.67
N ASP A 51 10.12 31.17 4.75
CA ASP A 51 11.54 31.49 4.83
C ASP A 51 12.42 30.23 4.88
N VAL A 52 11.87 29.13 5.41
CA VAL A 52 12.54 27.82 5.46
C VAL A 52 12.32 27.07 4.15
N VAL A 53 11.07 27.04 3.67
CA VAL A 53 10.69 26.34 2.43
C VAL A 53 11.44 26.89 1.21
N ALA A 54 11.62 28.22 1.12
CA ALA A 54 12.34 28.84 0.01
C ALA A 54 13.84 28.48 -0.06
N ARG A 55 14.41 27.88 1.00
CA ARG A 55 15.83 27.49 1.05
C ARG A 55 16.09 26.06 0.56
N HIS A 56 15.04 25.27 0.34
CA HIS A 56 15.18 23.86 -0.02
C HIS A 56 14.27 23.53 -1.21
N HIS A 57 14.88 23.14 -2.33
CA HIS A 57 14.17 22.76 -3.56
C HIS A 57 14.47 21.33 -4.02
N ALA A 58 15.24 20.59 -3.22
CA ALA A 58 15.68 19.25 -3.54
C ALA A 58 14.77 18.19 -2.90
N LYS A 59 15.03 16.94 -3.31
CA LYS A 59 14.59 15.75 -2.61
C LYS A 59 15.83 15.00 -2.17
N VAL A 60 16.05 14.94 -0.87
CA VAL A 60 17.24 14.35 -0.25
C VAL A 60 16.85 13.09 0.49
N TYR A 61 17.49 11.97 0.15
CA TYR A 61 17.31 10.70 0.82
C TYR A 61 18.41 10.47 1.85
N GLY A 62 18.02 9.96 3.01
CA GLY A 62 18.98 9.53 4.03
C GLY A 62 19.65 8.21 3.69
N LYS A 63 20.55 7.81 4.57
CA LYS A 63 21.05 6.44 4.62
C LYS A 63 20.10 5.58 5.45
N ALA A 64 19.88 4.34 5.03
CA ALA A 64 19.15 3.39 5.87
C ALA A 64 19.93 3.16 7.18
N ALA A 65 19.26 3.36 8.33
CA ALA A 65 19.82 2.94 9.61
C ALA A 65 20.00 1.42 9.63
N VAL A 66 21.00 0.94 10.37
CA VAL A 66 21.24 -0.50 10.51
C VAL A 66 20.00 -1.17 11.12
N GLY A 67 19.46 -2.19 10.45
CA GLY A 67 18.24 -2.87 10.87
C GLY A 67 16.92 -2.21 10.42
N ALA A 68 16.96 -1.02 9.81
CA ALA A 68 15.77 -0.41 9.24
C ALA A 68 15.27 -1.20 8.02
N PRO A 69 13.95 -1.38 7.84
CA PRO A 69 13.40 -1.99 6.64
C PRO A 69 13.82 -1.17 5.41
N PRO A 70 14.13 -1.80 4.26
CA PRO A 70 14.62 -1.10 3.07
C PRO A 70 13.64 -0.06 2.49
N MET A 71 12.39 -0.07 2.95
CA MET A 71 11.33 0.85 2.53
C MET A 71 11.09 2.05 3.47
N SER A 72 11.84 2.16 4.58
CA SER A 72 11.55 3.13 5.67
C SER A 72 12.62 4.22 5.83
N VAL A 73 13.40 4.49 4.78
CA VAL A 73 14.48 5.48 4.85
C VAL A 73 13.88 6.89 4.87
N PRO A 74 14.22 7.74 5.86
CA PRO A 74 13.72 9.09 5.89
C PRO A 74 14.27 9.91 4.73
N HIS A 75 13.47 10.85 4.26
CA HIS A 75 13.82 11.80 3.23
C HIS A 75 13.26 13.18 3.59
N LEU A 76 13.96 14.22 3.16
CA LEU A 76 13.50 15.60 3.19
C LEU A 76 13.17 16.00 1.75
N ASP A 77 11.94 16.44 1.51
CA ASP A 77 11.54 16.85 0.17
C ASP A 77 10.52 17.98 0.13
N THR A 78 10.64 18.77 -0.94
CA THR A 78 9.72 19.85 -1.25
C THR A 78 8.48 19.31 -1.94
N ARG A 79 7.30 19.72 -1.47
CA ARG A 79 6.00 19.34 -2.01
C ARG A 79 5.17 20.56 -2.34
N VAL A 80 4.39 20.44 -3.41
CA VAL A 80 3.31 21.38 -3.71
C VAL A 80 2.00 20.75 -3.23
N ILE A 81 1.39 21.33 -2.20
CA ILE A 81 0.11 20.88 -1.62
C ILE A 81 -0.86 22.05 -1.73
N ASP A 82 -1.98 21.85 -2.43
CA ASP A 82 -2.98 22.87 -2.67
C ASP A 82 -2.39 24.20 -3.22
N GLY A 83 -1.40 24.08 -4.10
CA GLY A 83 -0.70 25.21 -4.72
C GLY A 83 0.34 25.90 -3.84
N LYS A 84 0.57 25.42 -2.61
CA LYS A 84 1.57 25.96 -1.68
C LYS A 84 2.76 25.03 -1.56
N LEU A 85 3.96 25.60 -1.48
CA LEU A 85 5.18 24.85 -1.21
C LEU A 85 5.26 24.52 0.30
N SER A 86 5.60 23.27 0.61
CA SER A 86 5.83 22.77 1.96
C SER A 86 7.03 21.82 1.96
N LEU A 87 7.77 21.75 3.06
CA LEU A 87 8.79 20.72 3.26
C LEU A 87 8.22 19.57 4.08
N LEU A 88 8.48 18.35 3.65
CA LEU A 88 8.11 17.13 4.36
C LEU A 88 9.37 16.36 4.74
N PHE A 89 9.42 15.92 5.99
CA PHE A 89 10.46 15.03 6.49
C PHE A 89 9.86 13.78 7.13
N GLY A 90 10.39 12.62 6.76
CA GLY A 90 9.92 11.31 7.23
C GLY A 90 10.13 10.24 6.15
N PRO A 91 9.44 9.09 6.22
CA PRO A 91 8.35 8.79 7.13
C PRO A 91 8.83 8.35 8.52
N PHE A 92 8.09 8.72 9.55
CA PHE A 92 8.09 8.09 10.87
C PHE A 92 6.96 7.06 10.94
N ALA A 93 7.15 5.97 11.68
CA ALA A 93 6.07 5.02 11.90
C ALA A 93 5.07 5.57 12.93
N GLY A 94 3.79 5.49 12.60
CA GLY A 94 2.69 5.72 13.54
C GLY A 94 1.81 4.47 13.65
N PHE A 95 1.02 4.40 14.72
CA PHE A 95 0.08 3.31 14.93
C PHE A 95 -1.35 3.80 15.12
N SER A 96 -2.30 3.09 14.51
CA SER A 96 -3.73 3.22 14.76
C SER A 96 -4.39 1.87 14.52
N PRO A 97 -5.32 1.38 15.36
CA PRO A 97 -6.02 0.12 15.13
C PRO A 97 -7.03 0.20 13.97
N LYS A 98 -7.23 1.39 13.39
CA LYS A 98 -8.14 1.65 12.27
C LYS A 98 -7.54 1.13 10.97
N PHE A 99 -8.38 0.62 10.08
CA PHE A 99 -7.95 0.19 8.75
C PHE A 99 -8.13 1.27 7.68
N LEU A 100 -8.95 2.29 7.97
CA LEU A 100 -9.17 3.47 7.14
C LEU A 100 -8.88 4.75 7.94
N LYS A 101 -8.60 5.87 7.26
CA LYS A 101 -8.42 7.18 7.91
C LYS A 101 -9.61 7.53 8.82
N SER A 102 -10.82 7.27 8.34
CA SER A 102 -12.09 7.42 9.09
C SER A 102 -12.70 6.06 9.46
N GLY A 103 -11.85 5.10 9.85
CA GLY A 103 -12.24 3.74 10.25
C GLY A 103 -12.64 3.60 11.73
N SER A 104 -12.89 2.36 12.14
CA SER A 104 -13.27 2.02 13.52
C SER A 104 -12.05 1.63 14.35
N PHE A 105 -12.03 2.01 15.62
CA PHE A 105 -11.02 1.49 16.55
C PHE A 105 -11.13 -0.02 16.79
N PHE A 106 -12.24 -0.63 16.38
CA PHE A 106 -12.47 -2.08 16.40
C PHE A 106 -12.06 -2.79 15.10
N ASP A 107 -11.48 -2.09 14.11
CA ASP A 107 -11.11 -2.71 12.84
C ASP A 107 -10.07 -3.83 13.05
N LEU A 108 -8.95 -3.53 13.72
CA LEU A 108 -7.93 -4.54 14.03
C LEU A 108 -8.48 -5.68 14.92
N PRO A 109 -9.05 -5.43 16.13
CA PRO A 109 -9.60 -6.51 16.96
C PRO A 109 -10.66 -7.34 16.24
N GLY A 110 -11.52 -6.67 15.45
CA GLY A 110 -12.58 -7.32 14.68
C GLY A 110 -12.05 -8.16 13.51
N SER A 111 -10.85 -7.88 13.03
CA SER A 111 -10.19 -8.65 11.96
C SER A 111 -9.49 -9.92 12.46
N VAL A 112 -9.24 -10.05 13.77
CA VAL A 112 -8.64 -11.25 14.34
C VAL A 112 -9.67 -12.38 14.36
N LYS A 113 -9.28 -13.53 13.81
CA LYS A 113 -10.09 -14.74 13.71
C LYS A 113 -9.24 -15.95 14.09
N ILE A 114 -9.89 -17.02 14.52
CA ILE A 114 -9.21 -18.30 14.80
C ILE A 114 -8.37 -18.74 13.59
N SER A 115 -8.90 -18.55 12.37
CA SER A 115 -8.23 -18.92 11.13
C SER A 115 -6.98 -18.09 10.79
N ASN A 116 -6.75 -16.93 11.41
CA ASN A 116 -5.58 -16.08 11.12
C ASN A 116 -4.71 -15.79 12.35
N LEU A 117 -5.10 -16.27 13.54
CA LEU A 117 -4.36 -16.04 14.78
C LEU A 117 -2.95 -16.65 14.72
N ILE A 118 -2.83 -17.90 14.27
CA ILE A 118 -1.53 -18.57 14.10
C ILE A 118 -0.63 -17.80 13.11
N PRO A 119 -1.11 -17.44 11.90
CA PRO A 119 -0.33 -16.58 10.99
C PRO A 119 0.12 -15.26 11.61
N MET A 120 -0.75 -14.57 12.36
CA MET A 120 -0.41 -13.29 12.99
C MET A 120 0.68 -13.43 14.05
N LEU A 121 0.60 -14.45 14.90
CA LEU A 121 1.62 -14.73 15.93
C LEU A 121 2.95 -15.15 15.30
N ALA A 122 2.92 -15.98 14.25
CA ALA A 122 4.11 -16.40 13.53
C ALA A 122 4.86 -15.20 12.94
N VAL A 123 4.14 -14.27 12.30
CA VAL A 123 4.75 -13.04 11.77
C VAL A 123 5.39 -12.18 12.85
N GLY A 124 4.72 -12.01 14.00
CA GLY A 124 5.28 -11.23 15.11
C GLY A 124 6.60 -11.82 15.63
N LYS A 125 6.72 -13.15 15.67
CA LYS A 125 7.95 -13.86 16.05
C LYS A 125 9.02 -13.80 14.96
N ASP A 126 8.65 -14.01 13.70
CA ASP A 126 9.61 -14.13 12.60
C ASP A 126 10.13 -12.77 12.10
N ASN A 127 9.50 -11.66 12.55
CA ASN A 127 9.84 -10.29 12.14
C ASN A 127 10.08 -9.40 13.36
N ILE A 128 10.83 -9.90 14.35
CA ILE A 128 11.12 -9.17 15.59
C ILE A 128 11.83 -7.84 15.31
N ASP A 129 12.78 -7.80 14.38
CA ASP A 129 13.53 -6.56 14.08
C ASP A 129 12.61 -5.47 13.52
N LEU A 130 11.73 -5.82 12.58
CA LEU A 130 10.71 -4.91 12.06
C LEU A 130 9.75 -4.48 13.17
N THR A 131 9.31 -5.41 14.02
CA THR A 131 8.37 -5.13 15.11
C THR A 131 8.99 -4.16 16.11
N ARG A 132 10.24 -4.40 16.51
CA ARG A 132 11.01 -3.54 17.40
C ARG A 132 11.18 -2.16 16.79
N TYR A 133 11.63 -2.08 15.54
CA TYR A 133 11.77 -0.82 14.82
C TYR A 133 10.47 -0.02 14.79
N LEU A 134 9.34 -0.65 14.49
CA LEU A 134 8.03 0.03 14.48
C LEU A 134 7.63 0.54 15.87
N ILE A 135 7.90 -0.24 16.93
CA ILE A 135 7.64 0.19 18.31
C ILE A 135 8.50 1.40 18.68
N GLU A 136 9.81 1.35 18.39
CA GLU A 136 10.74 2.45 18.64
C GLU A 136 10.29 3.72 17.92
N GLN A 137 9.93 3.63 16.64
CA GLN A 137 9.42 4.75 15.84
C GLN A 137 8.13 5.36 16.41
N VAL A 138 7.20 4.51 16.87
CA VAL A 138 5.93 4.97 17.48
C VAL A 138 6.18 5.66 18.82
N MET A 139 7.19 5.22 19.58
CA MET A 139 7.56 5.79 20.87
C MET A 139 8.39 7.08 20.79
N GLN A 140 8.84 7.48 19.60
CA GLN A 140 9.62 8.71 19.42
C GLN A 140 8.86 9.96 19.88
N SER A 141 9.55 10.76 20.68
CA SER A 141 9.11 12.09 21.10
C SER A 141 9.21 13.11 19.95
N PRO A 142 8.58 14.28 20.07
CA PRO A 142 8.79 15.37 19.12
C PRO A 142 10.26 15.77 18.97
N GLN A 143 11.05 15.68 20.06
CA GLN A 143 12.46 16.02 20.05
C GLN A 143 13.28 14.99 19.26
N ASP A 144 13.02 13.69 19.46
CA ASP A 144 13.71 12.62 18.69
C ASP A 144 13.48 12.77 17.18
N ARG A 145 12.26 13.13 16.78
CA ARG A 145 11.92 13.39 15.37
C ARG A 145 12.63 14.63 14.83
N LEU A 146 12.76 15.67 15.64
CA LEU A 146 13.50 16.88 15.28
C LEU A 146 15.00 16.59 15.14
N ASP A 147 15.57 15.78 16.03
CA ASP A 147 16.98 15.43 15.98
C ASP A 147 17.30 14.59 14.74
N ALA A 148 16.41 13.68 14.34
CA ALA A 148 16.51 12.99 13.05
C ALA A 148 16.44 13.97 11.85
N LEU A 149 15.60 15.00 11.92
CA LEU A 149 15.54 16.05 10.88
C LEU A 149 16.85 16.86 10.83
N ARG A 150 17.49 17.11 11.97
CA ARG A 150 18.74 17.89 12.04
C ARG A 150 19.91 17.22 11.34
N GLU A 151 19.86 15.91 11.11
CA GLU A 151 20.83 15.22 10.23
C GLU A 151 20.75 15.69 8.77
N PHE A 152 19.59 16.23 8.35
CA PHE A 152 19.36 16.76 6.99
C PHE A 152 19.30 18.28 6.97
N PHE A 153 18.78 18.90 8.03
CA PHE A 153 18.58 20.34 8.17
C PHE A 153 19.00 20.79 9.57
N PRO A 154 20.30 21.03 9.83
CA PRO A 154 20.85 21.27 11.17
C PRO A 154 20.17 22.41 11.96
N ASP A 155 19.72 23.44 11.25
CA ASP A 155 19.09 24.63 11.85
C ASP A 155 17.59 24.44 12.15
N ALA A 156 17.04 23.22 12.04
CA ALA A 156 15.64 22.95 12.31
C ALA A 156 15.23 23.36 13.74
N LYS A 157 14.17 24.16 13.83
CA LYS A 157 13.54 24.59 15.09
C LYS A 157 12.17 23.95 15.22
N LEU A 158 11.88 23.36 16.37
CA LEU A 158 10.64 22.60 16.59
C LEU A 158 9.37 23.38 16.20
N GLU A 159 9.34 24.68 16.47
CA GLU A 159 8.21 25.58 16.22
C GLU A 159 7.81 25.69 14.73
N ASP A 160 8.74 25.44 13.81
CA ASP A 160 8.49 25.47 12.36
C ASP A 160 7.90 24.16 11.82
N TRP A 161 7.86 23.10 12.63
CA TRP A 161 7.52 21.75 12.18
C TRP A 161 6.36 21.17 12.98
N ARG A 162 5.36 20.67 12.25
CA ARG A 162 4.22 19.97 12.82
C ARG A 162 4.15 18.54 12.33
N LEU A 163 3.75 17.62 13.21
CA LEU A 163 3.54 16.23 12.82
C LEU A 163 2.21 16.08 12.08
N LEU A 164 2.26 15.51 10.89
CA LEU A 164 1.12 15.15 10.07
C LEU A 164 1.02 13.63 9.96
N THR A 165 -0.10 13.06 10.36
CA THR A 165 -0.42 11.66 10.04
C THR A 165 -0.97 11.58 8.62
N ALA A 166 -0.24 10.91 7.73
CA ALA A 166 -0.55 10.87 6.32
C ALA A 166 -1.61 9.81 5.98
N GLY A 167 -1.15 8.59 5.65
CA GLY A 167 -1.96 7.48 5.19
C GLY A 167 -2.11 6.38 6.23
N GLN A 168 -3.21 5.63 6.13
CA GLN A 168 -3.41 4.38 6.84
C GLN A 168 -3.28 3.24 5.85
N ARG A 169 -2.42 2.27 6.14
CA ARG A 169 -2.24 1.06 5.35
C ARG A 169 -2.47 -0.15 6.24
N VAL A 170 -2.96 -1.24 5.65
CA VAL A 170 -2.99 -2.55 6.31
C VAL A 170 -1.93 -3.42 5.65
N GLN A 171 -0.93 -3.81 6.43
CA GLN A 171 0.08 -4.77 6.01
C GLN A 171 -0.50 -6.17 6.17
N ILE A 172 -0.57 -6.91 5.06
CA ILE A 172 -1.26 -8.19 5.00
C ILE A 172 -0.36 -9.30 5.49
N ILE A 173 -0.98 -10.21 6.22
CA ILE A 173 -0.39 -11.46 6.70
C ILE A 173 -1.13 -12.59 6.01
N LYS A 174 -0.39 -13.48 5.38
CA LYS A 174 -0.92 -14.66 4.71
C LYS A 174 -0.47 -15.91 5.45
N GLN A 175 -1.36 -16.88 5.58
CA GLN A 175 -1.00 -18.19 6.10
C GLN A 175 0.02 -18.87 5.18
N ASP A 176 1.05 -19.45 5.77
CA ASP A 176 2.09 -20.19 5.07
C ASP A 176 2.23 -21.59 5.67
N ALA A 177 2.39 -22.61 4.82
CA ALA A 177 2.45 -24.00 5.27
C ALA A 177 3.72 -24.32 6.07
N LYS A 178 4.83 -23.60 5.85
CA LYS A 178 6.11 -23.85 6.51
C LYS A 178 6.35 -22.90 7.67
N LYS A 179 6.06 -21.62 7.47
CA LYS A 179 6.32 -20.54 8.46
C LYS A 179 5.12 -20.26 9.36
N GLY A 180 3.95 -20.85 9.09
CA GLY A 180 2.70 -20.56 9.81
C GLY A 180 2.06 -19.24 9.36
N GLY A 181 2.86 -18.20 9.11
CA GLY A 181 2.42 -16.93 8.50
C GLY A 181 3.57 -16.13 7.91
N VAL A 182 3.29 -15.35 6.87
CA VAL A 182 4.26 -14.47 6.20
C VAL A 182 3.69 -13.09 5.94
N LEU A 183 4.57 -12.08 5.98
CA LEU A 183 4.25 -10.73 5.54
C LEU A 183 4.15 -10.70 4.02
N GLN A 184 2.99 -10.26 3.52
CA GLN A 184 2.78 -10.10 2.09
C GLN A 184 3.17 -8.70 1.64
N PHE A 185 4.33 -8.58 1.02
CA PHE A 185 4.76 -7.33 0.42
C PHE A 185 4.11 -7.15 -0.96
N GLY A 186 3.46 -6.00 -1.16
CA GLY A 186 2.78 -5.69 -2.42
C GLY A 186 1.27 -5.90 -2.39
N THR A 187 0.69 -6.04 -3.58
CA THR A 187 -0.74 -6.24 -3.80
C THR A 187 -1.06 -7.73 -3.87
N GLU A 188 -2.04 -8.19 -3.11
CA GLU A 188 -2.53 -9.57 -3.18
C GLU A 188 -3.97 -9.57 -3.70
N VAL A 189 -4.24 -10.41 -4.70
CA VAL A 189 -5.60 -10.64 -5.22
C VAL A 189 -6.11 -11.98 -4.72
N VAL A 190 -7.19 -11.95 -3.95
CA VAL A 190 -7.91 -13.15 -3.49
C VAL A 190 -9.25 -13.21 -4.21
N ALA A 191 -9.51 -14.27 -4.95
CA ALA A 191 -10.77 -14.47 -5.67
C ALA A 191 -11.42 -15.79 -5.24
N ALA A 192 -12.75 -15.81 -5.20
CA ALA A 192 -13.50 -17.04 -5.03
C ALA A 192 -13.28 -17.96 -6.24
N GLY A 193 -13.23 -19.27 -6.03
CA GLY A 193 -13.09 -20.24 -7.11
C GLY A 193 -14.18 -20.16 -8.20
N ASP A 194 -15.35 -19.61 -7.88
CA ASP A 194 -16.45 -19.38 -8.83
C ASP A 194 -16.42 -17.99 -9.49
N GLY A 195 -15.48 -17.11 -9.12
CA GLY A 195 -15.34 -15.76 -9.65
C GLY A 195 -16.38 -14.75 -9.14
N SER A 196 -17.27 -15.14 -8.23
CA SER A 196 -18.36 -14.27 -7.74
C SER A 196 -17.87 -13.08 -6.91
N ILE A 197 -16.66 -13.17 -6.33
CA ILE A 197 -16.03 -12.09 -5.59
C ILE A 197 -14.50 -12.13 -5.74
N ALA A 198 -13.89 -10.96 -5.87
CA ALA A 198 -12.46 -10.77 -5.77
C ALA A 198 -12.13 -9.59 -4.85
N ALA A 199 -11.13 -9.75 -3.99
CA ALA A 199 -10.65 -8.74 -3.07
C ALA A 199 -9.18 -8.42 -3.32
N LEU A 200 -8.90 -7.12 -3.36
CA LEU A 200 -7.55 -6.58 -3.43
C LEU A 200 -7.10 -6.21 -2.03
N LEU A 201 -6.02 -6.84 -1.57
CA LEU A 201 -5.42 -6.67 -0.26
C LEU A 201 -4.00 -6.08 -0.38
N GLY A 202 -3.55 -5.40 0.68
CA GLY A 202 -2.15 -4.99 0.82
C GLY A 202 -1.86 -3.62 0.25
N ALA A 203 -0.74 -3.50 -0.45
CA ALA A 203 -0.39 -2.27 -1.16
C ALA A 203 -1.47 -1.95 -2.19
N SER A 204 -1.83 -0.67 -2.32
CA SER A 204 -2.55 -0.24 -3.51
C SER A 204 -1.62 -0.44 -4.71
N PRO A 205 -2.09 -1.02 -5.82
CA PRO A 205 -1.30 -1.07 -7.04
C PRO A 205 -1.00 0.35 -7.50
N GLY A 206 0.26 0.58 -7.86
CA GLY A 206 0.67 1.84 -8.49
C GLY A 206 0.25 1.87 -9.95
N ALA A 207 0.46 3.01 -10.62
CA ALA A 207 0.16 3.14 -12.05
C ALA A 207 0.85 2.05 -12.89
N SER A 208 2.05 1.62 -12.49
CA SER A 208 2.82 0.57 -13.17
C SER A 208 2.29 -0.85 -12.99
N THR A 209 1.42 -1.12 -12.01
CA THR A 209 0.95 -2.49 -11.71
C THR A 209 -0.57 -2.64 -11.72
N ALA A 210 -1.31 -1.52 -11.77
CA ALA A 210 -2.77 -1.53 -11.72
C ALA A 210 -3.40 -2.29 -12.89
N VAL A 211 -2.85 -2.11 -14.11
CA VAL A 211 -3.36 -2.79 -15.31
C VAL A 211 -3.19 -4.30 -15.17
N ASP A 212 -1.99 -4.77 -14.83
CA ASP A 212 -1.70 -6.20 -14.65
C ASP A 212 -2.59 -6.84 -13.57
N VAL A 213 -2.78 -6.15 -12.45
CA VAL A 213 -3.65 -6.62 -11.36
C VAL A 213 -5.11 -6.75 -11.83
N MET A 214 -5.61 -5.78 -12.59
CA MET A 214 -6.98 -5.82 -13.11
C MET A 214 -7.14 -6.88 -14.20
N LEU A 215 -6.15 -7.09 -15.05
CA LEU A 215 -6.15 -8.20 -16.01
C LEU A 215 -6.20 -9.55 -15.31
N ALA A 216 -5.39 -9.75 -14.26
CA ALA A 216 -5.43 -10.97 -13.46
C ALA A 216 -6.80 -11.23 -12.81
N ILE A 217 -7.51 -10.18 -12.40
CA ILE A 217 -8.89 -10.29 -11.88
C ILE A 217 -9.86 -10.67 -13.00
N ILE A 218 -9.74 -10.04 -14.17
CA ILE A 218 -10.57 -10.34 -15.34
C ILE A 218 -10.41 -11.82 -15.73
N GLU A 219 -9.17 -12.28 -15.86
CA GLU A 219 -8.86 -13.66 -16.24
C GLU A 219 -9.40 -14.68 -15.25
N LYS A 220 -9.29 -14.41 -13.95
CA LYS A 220 -9.81 -15.30 -12.89
C LYS A 220 -11.33 -15.29 -12.78
N CYS A 221 -11.93 -14.10 -12.71
CA CYS A 221 -13.35 -13.96 -12.37
C CYS A 221 -14.28 -14.04 -13.58
N PHE A 222 -13.74 -13.81 -14.77
CA PHE A 222 -14.50 -13.78 -16.03
C PHE A 222 -13.93 -14.73 -17.08
N ALA A 223 -13.28 -15.82 -16.66
CA ALA A 223 -12.70 -16.83 -17.55
C ALA A 223 -13.67 -17.29 -18.67
N LYS A 224 -14.96 -17.41 -18.35
CA LYS A 224 -16.01 -17.81 -19.33
C LYS A 224 -16.26 -16.76 -20.42
N ARG A 225 -16.07 -15.46 -20.10
CA ARG A 225 -16.27 -14.34 -21.04
C ARG A 225 -14.97 -13.90 -21.72
N LEU A 226 -13.83 -14.30 -21.19
CA LEU A 226 -12.52 -13.93 -21.70
C LEU A 226 -12.34 -14.23 -23.21
N PRO A 227 -12.84 -15.34 -23.78
CA PRO A 227 -12.76 -15.58 -25.22
C PRO A 227 -13.42 -14.49 -26.07
N GLU A 228 -14.57 -13.97 -25.63
CA GLU A 228 -15.29 -12.88 -26.31
C GLU A 228 -14.53 -11.55 -26.20
N TRP A 229 -13.79 -11.35 -25.11
CA TRP A 229 -13.09 -10.10 -24.82
C TRP A 229 -11.67 -10.05 -25.36
N ARG A 230 -11.09 -11.19 -25.71
CA ARG A 230 -9.68 -11.29 -26.11
C ARG A 230 -9.33 -10.33 -27.26
N SER A 231 -10.20 -10.23 -28.27
CA SER A 231 -9.99 -9.29 -29.38
C SER A 231 -9.92 -7.84 -28.89
N LYS A 232 -10.85 -7.42 -28.02
CA LYS A 232 -10.86 -6.06 -27.49
C LYS A 232 -9.69 -5.78 -26.54
N LEU A 233 -9.29 -6.76 -25.73
CA LEU A 233 -8.12 -6.65 -24.85
C LEU A 233 -6.84 -6.49 -25.66
N SER A 234 -6.66 -7.24 -26.75
CA SER A 234 -5.51 -7.09 -27.64
C SER A 234 -5.53 -5.79 -28.45
N GLU A 235 -6.70 -5.20 -28.73
CA GLU A 235 -6.80 -3.87 -29.34
C GLU A 235 -6.31 -2.76 -28.39
N ILE A 236 -6.76 -2.80 -27.13
CA ILE A 236 -6.41 -1.79 -26.12
C ILE A 236 -4.98 -1.99 -25.59
N ILE A 237 -4.55 -3.25 -25.47
CA ILE A 237 -3.26 -3.66 -24.93
C ILE A 237 -2.62 -4.61 -25.95
N PRO A 238 -1.88 -4.11 -26.95
CA PRO A 238 -1.31 -4.94 -28.00
C PRO A 238 -0.31 -6.00 -27.51
N SER A 239 0.24 -5.81 -26.32
CA SER A 239 1.11 -6.77 -25.62
C SER A 239 0.34 -7.82 -24.80
N TYR A 240 -0.99 -7.81 -24.78
CA TYR A 240 -1.78 -8.74 -23.98
C TYR A 240 -1.47 -10.21 -24.34
N GLY A 241 -1.04 -10.98 -23.34
CA GLY A 241 -0.61 -12.37 -23.50
C GLY A 241 0.77 -12.56 -24.12
N LYS A 242 1.58 -11.50 -24.25
CA LYS A 242 2.95 -11.54 -24.80
C LYS A 242 3.96 -11.04 -23.76
N SER A 243 5.15 -11.62 -23.77
CA SER A 243 6.27 -11.16 -22.96
C SER A 243 7.08 -10.12 -23.74
N LEU A 244 7.03 -8.85 -23.31
CA LEU A 244 7.84 -7.79 -23.92
C LEU A 244 9.35 -7.97 -23.69
N ALA A 245 9.73 -8.77 -22.68
CA ALA A 245 11.13 -9.13 -22.46
C ALA A 245 11.66 -10.09 -23.55
N GLU A 246 10.78 -10.87 -24.17
CA GLU A 246 11.10 -11.86 -25.21
C GLU A 246 10.83 -11.34 -26.63
N ASP A 247 10.17 -10.18 -26.76
CA ASP A 247 9.83 -9.54 -28.05
C ASP A 247 10.35 -8.08 -28.09
N PRO A 248 11.65 -7.88 -28.40
CA PRO A 248 12.25 -6.55 -28.44
C PRO A 248 11.66 -5.65 -29.52
N GLU A 249 11.16 -6.20 -30.62
CA GLU A 249 10.56 -5.43 -31.70
C GLU A 249 9.22 -4.84 -31.25
N LEU A 250 8.35 -5.66 -30.64
CA LEU A 250 7.11 -5.20 -30.06
C LEU A 250 7.33 -4.18 -28.95
N TYR A 251 8.32 -4.40 -28.08
CA TYR A 251 8.68 -3.42 -27.05
C TYR A 251 9.05 -2.06 -27.65
N ARG A 252 9.92 -2.03 -28.67
CA ARG A 252 10.33 -0.77 -29.32
C ARG A 252 9.16 -0.08 -30.01
N ALA A 253 8.30 -0.83 -30.69
CA ALA A 253 7.11 -0.27 -31.35
C ALA A 253 6.15 0.38 -30.33
N LEU A 254 5.84 -0.32 -29.24
CA LEU A 254 4.97 0.20 -28.19
C LEU A 254 5.60 1.38 -27.45
N ARG A 255 6.91 1.33 -27.22
CA ARG A 255 7.63 2.44 -26.60
C ARG A 255 7.56 3.70 -27.44
N SER A 256 7.84 3.60 -28.75
CA SER A 256 7.73 4.71 -29.70
C SER A 256 6.30 5.29 -29.73
N GLN A 257 5.28 4.43 -29.76
CA GLN A 257 3.88 4.85 -29.71
C GLN A 257 3.55 5.61 -28.41
N ALA A 258 4.03 5.13 -27.26
CA ALA A 258 3.81 5.78 -25.97
C ALA A 258 4.54 7.12 -25.89
N ASP A 259 5.79 7.19 -26.36
CA ASP A 259 6.57 8.43 -26.38
C ASP A 259 5.88 9.48 -27.27
N GLN A 260 5.41 9.09 -28.47
CA GLN A 260 4.66 9.98 -29.36
C GLN A 260 3.35 10.48 -28.72
N ALA A 261 2.59 9.60 -28.06
CA ALA A 261 1.34 9.97 -27.40
C ALA A 261 1.55 10.91 -26.19
N LEU A 262 2.72 10.82 -25.54
CA LEU A 262 3.11 11.65 -24.40
C LEU A 262 3.90 12.91 -24.79
N GLY A 263 4.30 13.03 -26.06
CA GLY A 263 5.13 14.14 -26.57
C GLY A 263 6.56 14.12 -26.02
N LEU A 264 7.13 12.92 -25.83
CA LEU A 264 8.50 12.69 -25.35
C LEU A 264 9.50 12.49 -26.50
#